data_AF-A0A2P2I5Q2-F1
#
_entry.id   AF-A0A2P2I5Q2-F1
#
_cell.length_a   1.000
_cell.length_b   1.000
_cell.length_c   1.000
_cell.angle_alpha   90.00
_cell.angle_beta   90.00
_cell.angle_gamma   90.00
#
_symmetry.space_group_name_H-M   'P 1'
#
loop_
_entity.id
_entity.type
_entity.pdbx_description
1 polymer ?
#
loop_
_entity_poly.entity_id
_entity_poly.type
_entity_poly.pdbx_seq_one_letter_code
_entity_poly.pdbx_strand_id
1 'polypeptide(L)'
;LAIQSYFSDRKEAWLKKNLKSSMEDFDVRELEQECEQKFSLNEWLPNAARRAGQISMSTHPCTFSHPSARKNKNGYVSSVLVDIDRVDDGFLKTGNVSVSTDALGNAAALDVYKFLTLIMQDGENLLS
;
A
#
# COMPACT_ATOMS: atom_id res chain seq x y z
N LEU A 1 1.39 -17.84 -6.41
CA LEU A 1 2.26 -17.02 -5.52
C LEU A 1 1.51 -15.72 -5.20
N ALA A 2 1.52 -15.25 -3.95
CA ALA A 2 0.75 -14.07 -3.53
C ALA A 2 1.06 -12.81 -4.36
N ILE A 3 2.35 -12.60 -4.69
CA ILE A 3 2.81 -11.52 -5.57
C ILE A 3 2.21 -11.63 -6.99
N GLN A 4 2.21 -12.83 -7.58
CA GLN A 4 1.63 -13.03 -8.93
C GLN A 4 0.13 -12.76 -8.94
N SER A 5 -0.58 -13.22 -7.91
CA SER A 5 -2.02 -12.93 -7.75
C SER A 5 -2.27 -11.43 -7.68
N TYR A 6 -1.48 -10.71 -6.87
CA TYR A 6 -1.59 -9.26 -6.73
C TYR A 6 -1.45 -8.52 -8.06
N PHE A 7 -0.45 -8.91 -8.88
CA PHE A 7 -0.27 -8.30 -10.19
C PHE A 7 -1.37 -8.70 -11.18
N SER A 8 -1.86 -9.94 -11.13
CA SER A 8 -3.00 -10.38 -11.95
C SER A 8 -4.24 -9.52 -11.68
N ASP A 9 -4.60 -9.34 -10.40
CA ASP A 9 -5.77 -8.56 -10.01
C ASP A 9 -5.65 -7.10 -10.46
N ARG A 10 -4.44 -6.52 -10.38
CA ARG A 10 -4.19 -5.14 -10.84
C ARG A 10 -4.26 -5.00 -12.35
N LYS A 11 -3.72 -5.97 -13.09
CA LYS A 11 -3.81 -5.98 -14.56
C LYS A 11 -5.27 -6.07 -14.99
N GLU A 12 -6.05 -6.97 -14.41
CA GLU A 12 -7.48 -7.09 -14.70
C GLU A 12 -8.26 -5.81 -14.38
N ALA A 13 -8.03 -5.22 -13.21
CA ALA A 13 -8.70 -3.98 -12.82
C ALA A 13 -8.32 -2.82 -13.75
N TRP A 14 -7.07 -2.76 -14.20
CA TRP A 14 -6.61 -1.75 -15.14
C TRP A 14 -7.20 -1.96 -16.53
N LEU A 15 -7.20 -3.19 -17.05
CA LEU A 15 -7.80 -3.52 -18.34
C LEU A 15 -9.30 -3.21 -18.35
N LYS A 16 -10.05 -3.64 -17.33
CA LYS A 16 -11.49 -3.32 -17.19
C LYS A 16 -11.78 -1.82 -17.20
N LYS A 17 -10.86 -0.99 -16.68
CA LYS A 17 -11.02 0.47 -16.64
C LYS A 17 -10.69 1.14 -17.97
N ASN A 18 -9.75 0.60 -18.75
CA ASN A 18 -9.27 1.23 -19.97
C ASN A 18 -9.88 0.65 -21.25
N LEU A 19 -10.37 -0.60 -21.21
CA LEU A 19 -11.10 -1.22 -22.31
C LEU A 19 -12.44 -0.51 -22.51
N LYS A 20 -12.73 -0.15 -23.76
CA LYS A 20 -14.03 0.38 -24.18
C LYS A 20 -14.64 -0.59 -25.18
N SER A 21 -15.96 -0.76 -25.13
CA SER A 21 -16.70 -1.63 -26.04
C SER A 21 -16.67 -1.21 -27.52
N SER A 22 -16.10 -0.03 -27.81
CA SER A 22 -15.99 0.55 -29.16
C SER A 22 -14.56 0.51 -29.72
N MET A 23 -13.60 -0.12 -29.02
CA MET A 23 -12.21 -0.19 -29.48
C MET A 23 -12.03 -1.27 -30.56
N GLU A 24 -11.15 -0.99 -31.51
CA GLU A 24 -10.74 -1.99 -32.49
C GLU A 24 -9.78 -3.02 -31.87
N ASP A 25 -9.72 -4.22 -32.44
CA ASP A 25 -8.86 -5.31 -31.97
C ASP A 25 -7.37 -4.91 -31.88
N PHE A 26 -6.93 -3.98 -32.72
CA PHE A 26 -5.57 -3.45 -32.68
C PHE A 26 -5.32 -2.63 -31.40
N ASP A 27 -6.21 -1.69 -31.09
CA ASP A 27 -6.12 -0.83 -29.90
C ASP A 27 -6.17 -1.68 -28.62
N VAL A 28 -6.99 -2.73 -28.61
CA VAL A 28 -7.10 -3.67 -27.48
C VAL A 28 -5.76 -4.36 -27.23
N ARG A 29 -5.09 -4.85 -28.28
CA ARG A 29 -3.78 -5.52 -28.16
C ARG A 29 -2.68 -4.57 -27.70
N GLU A 30 -2.70 -3.32 -28.15
CA GLU A 30 -1.74 -2.30 -27.70
C GLU A 30 -1.92 -2.01 -26.20
N LEU A 31 -3.17 -1.88 -25.75
CA LEU A 31 -3.53 -1.72 -24.33
C LEU A 31 -3.08 -2.91 -23.47
N GLU A 32 -3.25 -4.14 -23.96
CA GLU A 32 -2.77 -5.34 -23.26
C GLU A 32 -1.24 -5.33 -23.11
N GLN A 33 -0.51 -4.94 -24.15
CA GLN A 33 0.95 -4.82 -24.08
C GLN A 33 1.40 -3.71 -23.12
N GLU A 34 0.75 -2.55 -23.13
CA GLU A 34 1.03 -1.48 -22.17
C GLU A 34 0.77 -1.96 -20.73
N CYS A 35 -0.33 -2.68 -20.51
CA CYS A 35 -0.65 -3.26 -19.22
C CYS A 35 0.45 -4.21 -18.73
N GLU A 36 0.90 -5.10 -19.61
CA GLU A 36 1.91 -6.10 -19.28
C GLU A 36 3.26 -5.45 -18.93
N GLN A 37 3.69 -4.45 -19.70
CA GLN A 37 4.93 -3.71 -19.43
C GLN A 37 4.85 -2.96 -18.10
N LYS A 38 3.79 -2.17 -17.91
CA LYS A 38 3.60 -1.30 -16.74
C LYS A 38 3.49 -2.05 -15.42
N PHE A 39 2.87 -3.24 -15.45
CA PHE A 39 2.74 -4.11 -14.29
C PHE A 39 3.77 -5.25 -14.27
N SER A 40 4.77 -5.19 -15.16
CA SER A 40 5.94 -6.07 -15.06
C SER A 40 6.70 -5.75 -13.78
N LEU A 41 7.25 -6.79 -13.14
CA LEU A 41 8.04 -6.61 -11.92
C LEU A 41 9.23 -5.66 -12.14
N ASN A 42 9.88 -5.75 -13.30
CA ASN A 42 11.05 -4.94 -13.64
C ASN A 42 10.75 -3.45 -13.75
N GLU A 43 9.57 -3.06 -14.23
CA GLU A 43 9.18 -1.65 -14.30
C GLU A 43 8.48 -1.17 -13.03
N TRP A 44 7.62 -2.01 -12.46
CA TRP A 44 6.80 -1.61 -11.33
C TRP A 44 7.61 -1.48 -10.03
N LEU A 45 8.53 -2.40 -9.75
CA LEU A 45 9.29 -2.40 -8.49
C LEU A 45 10.17 -1.14 -8.32
N PRO A 46 10.97 -0.70 -9.30
CA PRO A 46 11.74 0.55 -9.16
C PRO A 46 10.84 1.77 -8.98
N ASN A 47 9.71 1.81 -9.68
CA ASN A 47 8.71 2.88 -9.55
C ASN A 47 8.03 2.87 -8.17
N ALA A 48 7.72 1.69 -7.63
CA ALA A 48 7.17 1.51 -6.30
C ALA A 48 8.18 1.90 -5.22
N ALA A 49 9.45 1.50 -5.36
CA ALA A 49 10.53 1.88 -4.44
C ALA A 49 10.70 3.39 -4.34
N ARG A 50 10.67 4.12 -5.47
CA ARG A 50 10.72 5.60 -5.46
C ARG A 50 9.51 6.23 -4.75
N ARG A 51 8.34 5.59 -4.83
CA ARG A 51 7.11 6.05 -4.18
C ARG A 51 6.99 5.63 -2.71
N ALA A 52 7.74 4.62 -2.27
CA ALA A 52 7.70 4.11 -0.90
C ALA A 52 7.99 5.21 0.14
N GLY A 53 8.91 6.14 -0.16
CA GLY A 53 9.20 7.29 0.73
C GLY A 53 8.06 8.31 0.86
N GLN A 54 6.97 8.19 0.10
CA GLN A 54 5.80 9.07 0.19
C GLN A 54 4.75 8.57 1.18
N ILE A 55 4.92 7.35 1.71
CA ILE A 55 4.06 6.74 2.71
C ILE A 55 4.87 6.40 3.96
N SER A 56 4.22 6.39 5.11
CA SER A 56 4.78 5.93 6.37
C SER A 56 3.75 5.09 7.12
N MET A 57 4.23 4.09 7.85
CA MET A 57 3.37 3.23 8.68
C MET A 57 3.24 3.84 10.08
N SER A 58 2.06 3.76 10.68
CA SER A 58 1.79 4.32 12.00
C SER A 58 0.72 3.50 12.73
N THR A 59 0.93 3.24 14.02
CA THR A 59 -0.12 2.72 14.92
C THR A 59 -0.93 3.84 15.55
N HIS A 60 -0.34 5.03 15.71
CA HIS A 60 -1.01 6.21 16.27
C HIS A 60 -0.92 7.41 15.32
N PRO A 61 -1.79 7.50 14.30
CA PRO A 61 -1.75 8.58 13.34
C PRO A 61 -1.91 9.97 13.96
N CYS A 62 -0.93 10.85 13.74
CA CYS A 62 -0.98 12.24 14.23
C CYS A 62 -2.17 13.05 13.67
N THR A 63 -2.73 12.63 12.54
CA THR A 63 -3.87 13.28 11.89
C THR A 63 -5.16 13.17 12.69
N PHE A 64 -5.26 12.22 13.62
CA PHE A 64 -6.40 12.13 14.54
C PHE A 64 -6.44 13.30 15.53
N SER A 65 -5.27 13.84 15.92
CA SER A 65 -5.22 15.03 16.76
C SER A 65 -5.57 16.30 15.99
N HIS A 66 -5.06 16.43 14.76
CA HIS A 66 -5.42 17.52 13.85
C HIS A 66 -5.11 17.13 12.40
N PRO A 67 -6.00 17.38 11.42
CA PRO A 67 -5.80 16.96 10.02
C PRO A 67 -4.48 17.43 9.40
N SER A 68 -4.04 18.64 9.75
CA SER A 68 -2.78 19.22 9.25
C SER A 68 -1.54 18.92 10.11
N ALA A 69 -1.62 18.00 11.09
CA ALA A 69 -0.50 17.72 12.01
C ALA A 69 0.71 17.12 11.30
N ARG A 70 0.51 16.37 10.21
CA ARG A 70 1.58 15.62 9.53
C ARG A 70 2.69 16.51 8.95
N LYS A 71 2.34 17.71 8.48
CA LYS A 71 3.26 18.63 7.82
C LYS A 71 2.97 20.06 8.21
N ASN A 72 3.98 20.75 8.71
CA ASN A 72 3.91 22.18 8.99
C ASN A 72 5.14 22.91 8.40
N LYS A 73 5.28 24.20 8.72
CA LYS A 73 6.41 25.03 8.27
C LYS A 73 7.78 24.51 8.75
N ASN A 74 7.80 23.72 9.83
CA ASN A 74 9.00 23.21 10.47
C ASN A 74 9.36 21.79 10.00
N GLY A 75 8.57 21.19 9.12
CA GLY A 75 8.88 19.90 8.49
C GLY A 75 7.76 18.86 8.60
N TYR A 76 8.17 17.59 8.60
CA TYR A 76 7.29 16.43 8.74
C TYR A 76 7.35 15.90 10.17
N VAL A 77 6.19 15.52 10.69
CA VAL A 77 6.10 14.81 11.97
C VAL A 77 6.48 13.34 11.77
N SER A 78 7.30 12.82 12.68
CA SER A 78 7.67 11.40 12.71
C SER A 78 6.44 10.52 12.96
N SER A 79 6.35 9.40 12.24
CA SER A 79 5.27 8.43 12.47
C SER A 79 5.56 7.61 13.72
N VAL A 80 4.49 7.27 14.45
CA VAL A 80 4.57 6.50 15.70
C VAL A 80 4.22 5.05 15.38
N LEU A 81 5.22 4.18 15.48
CA LEU A 81 5.10 2.73 15.41
C LEU A 81 5.42 2.17 16.80
N VAL A 82 4.49 1.41 17.34
CA VAL A 82 4.53 0.95 18.72
C VAL A 82 4.16 -0.51 18.73
N ASP A 83 5.07 -1.33 19.24
CA ASP A 83 4.85 -2.72 19.56
C ASP A 83 5.05 -2.87 21.08
N ILE A 84 4.00 -3.31 21.78
CA ILE A 84 3.97 -3.37 23.25
C ILE A 84 3.33 -4.69 23.63
N ASP A 85 3.99 -5.38 24.57
CA ASP A 85 3.46 -6.61 25.16
C ASP A 85 2.12 -6.38 25.86
N ARG A 86 1.25 -7.39 25.76
CA ARG A 86 -0.01 -7.38 26.47
C ARG A 86 0.22 -7.43 27.99
N VAL A 87 -0.35 -6.47 28.71
CA VAL A 87 -0.34 -6.42 30.18
C VAL A 87 -1.76 -6.41 30.71
N ASP A 88 -2.11 -7.41 31.52
CA ASP A 88 -3.42 -7.58 32.13
C ASP A 88 -3.41 -7.01 33.57
N ASP A 89 -3.42 -5.68 33.69
CA ASP A 89 -3.47 -4.92 34.95
C ASP A 89 -4.88 -4.38 35.28
N GLY A 90 -5.90 -4.85 34.55
CA GLY A 90 -7.28 -4.41 34.70
C GLY A 90 -7.67 -3.19 33.83
N PHE A 91 -6.75 -2.62 33.05
CA PHE A 91 -7.04 -1.57 32.07
C PHE A 91 -6.98 -2.08 30.63
N LEU A 92 -7.82 -1.52 29.76
CA LEU A 92 -7.76 -1.74 28.30
C LEU A 92 -6.88 -0.66 27.66
N LYS A 93 -5.74 -1.06 27.10
CA LYS A 93 -4.74 -0.19 26.47
C LYS A 93 -4.40 -0.70 25.06
N THR A 94 -3.61 0.07 24.30
CA THR A 94 -3.19 -0.29 22.94
C THR A 94 -2.57 -1.69 22.86
N GLY A 95 -1.67 -2.05 23.79
CA GLY A 95 -1.04 -3.38 23.81
C GLY A 95 -1.99 -4.55 24.11
N ASN A 96 -3.23 -4.28 24.54
CA ASN A 96 -4.23 -5.32 24.75
C ASN A 96 -4.99 -5.68 23.45
N VAL A 97 -4.78 -4.96 22.35
CA VAL A 97 -5.49 -5.15 21.08
C VAL A 97 -4.51 -5.35 19.94
N SER A 98 -4.73 -6.40 19.15
CA SER A 98 -3.99 -6.63 17.90
C SER A 98 -4.70 -5.90 16.76
N VAL A 99 -4.10 -4.82 16.28
CA VAL A 99 -4.61 -4.04 15.14
C VAL A 99 -3.54 -3.89 14.05
N SER A 100 -3.98 -3.81 12.80
CA SER A 100 -3.08 -3.50 11.69
C SER A 100 -2.58 -2.06 11.76
N THR A 101 -1.37 -1.82 11.25
CA THR A 101 -0.85 -0.46 11.09
C THR A 101 -1.64 0.34 10.05
N ASP A 102 -1.66 1.65 10.20
CA ASP A 102 -2.21 2.59 9.22
C ASP A 102 -1.12 3.13 8.28
N ALA A 103 -1.52 3.44 7.04
CA ALA A 103 -0.66 4.11 6.07
C ALA A 103 -0.93 5.61 6.04
N LEU A 104 0.09 6.42 6.36
CA LEU A 104 0.05 7.87 6.32
C LEU A 104 0.83 8.41 5.12
N GLY A 105 0.21 9.25 4.30
CA GLY A 105 0.91 9.98 3.25
C GLY A 105 0.14 10.10 1.96
N ASN A 106 0.85 10.02 0.84
CA ASN A 106 0.23 10.17 -0.47
C ASN A 106 -0.64 8.94 -0.81
N ALA A 107 -1.95 9.16 -0.94
CA ALA A 107 -2.90 8.10 -1.31
C ALA A 107 -2.59 7.43 -2.66
N ALA A 108 -1.93 8.14 -3.59
CA ALA A 108 -1.49 7.57 -4.87
C ALA A 108 -0.37 6.53 -4.73
N ALA A 109 0.27 6.44 -3.56
CA ALA A 109 1.28 5.44 -3.22
C ALA A 109 0.74 4.34 -2.27
N LEU A 110 -0.57 4.33 -1.98
CA LEU A 110 -1.20 3.31 -1.15
C LEU A 110 -1.08 1.89 -1.74
N ASP A 111 -0.92 1.79 -3.05
CA ASP A 111 -0.66 0.52 -3.73
C ASP A 111 0.70 -0.08 -3.38
N VAL A 112 1.67 0.75 -2.97
CA VAL A 112 2.94 0.27 -2.43
C VAL A 112 2.72 -0.31 -1.04
N TYR A 113 1.95 0.35 -0.18
CA TYR A 113 1.60 -0.18 1.14
C TYR A 113 0.92 -1.54 1.04
N LYS A 114 -0.12 -1.66 0.21
CA LYS A 114 -0.85 -2.92 0.00
C LYS A 114 0.05 -4.04 -0.52
N PHE A 115 1.03 -3.71 -1.36
CA PHE A 115 2.00 -4.69 -1.85
C PHE A 115 2.92 -5.18 -0.73
N LEU A 116 3.41 -4.26 0.09
CA LEU A 116 4.32 -4.54 1.20
C LEU A 116 3.64 -5.29 2.37
N THR A 117 2.32 -5.17 2.51
CA THR A 117 1.54 -5.91 3.52
C THR A 117 0.86 -7.17 2.97
N LEU A 118 1.25 -7.64 1.79
CA LEU A 118 0.74 -8.91 1.25
C LEU A 118 1.12 -10.07 2.16
N ILE A 119 0.14 -10.90 2.50
CA ILE A 119 0.35 -12.14 3.24
C ILE A 119 0.96 -13.17 2.27
N MET A 120 2.14 -13.66 2.61
CA MET A 120 2.88 -14.67 1.86
C MET A 120 2.43 -16.09 2.29
N GLN A 121 3.01 -17.12 1.68
CA GLN A 121 2.59 -18.52 1.91
C GLN A 121 2.94 -19.04 3.31
N ASP A 122 3.92 -18.42 3.95
CA ASP A 122 4.32 -18.60 5.34
C ASP A 122 3.33 -17.96 6.34
N GLY A 123 2.36 -17.18 5.86
CA GLY A 123 1.42 -16.45 6.70
C GLY A 123 1.98 -15.13 7.24
N GLU A 124 3.23 -14.80 6.93
CA GLU A 124 3.84 -13.51 7.27
C GLU A 124 3.58 -12.48 6.18
N ASN A 125 3.72 -11.21 6.54
CA ASN A 125 3.61 -10.13 5.56
C ASN A 125 4.95 -10.00 4.80
N LEU A 126 4.93 -9.43 3.59
CA LEU A 126 6.13 -9.27 2.75
C LEU A 126 7.25 -8.43 3.41
N LEU A 127 6.91 -7.58 4.39
CA LEU A 127 7.86 -6.74 5.13
C LEU A 127 8.45 -7.41 6.39
N SER A 128 7.93 -8.57 6.80
CA SER A 128 8.20 -9.19 8.10
C SER A 128 9.62 -9.70 8.25
#